data_AF-A0A351CII2-F1
#
_entry.id   AF-A0A351CII2-F1
#
_cell.length_a   1.000
_cell.length_b   1.000
_cell.length_c   1.000
_cell.angle_alpha   90.00
_cell.angle_beta   90.00
_cell.angle_gamma   90.00
#
_symmetry.space_group_name_H-M   'P 1'
#
loop_
_entity.id
_entity.type
_entity.pdbx_description
1 polymer ?
#
loop_
_entity_poly.entity_id
_entity_poly.type
_entity_poly.pdbx_seq_one_letter_code
_entity_poly.pdbx_strand_id
1 'polypeptide(L)'
;MIKKLTKREKYAIYALSGAILLFILIQFIVFPSIDKRKRLKRTLQVKEDALLEMIALKSDYNAIEQRTNLAKVRFENRQKGFTLFSFLDTLTGKARIKEYVTYMKPSTTVTKDNSYKISQVEMKLKGLTLEQLTTYLHMIETSKNMVYIKRLSISKTGEQESFVDVVLQVETVEK
;
A
#
# COMPACT_ATOMS: atom_id res chain seq x y z
N MET A 1 63.26 -5.38 53.19
CA MET A 1 63.91 -6.57 53.75
C MET A 1 63.45 -7.79 52.95
N ILE A 2 64.23 -8.24 51.96
CA ILE A 2 63.78 -9.27 51.01
C ILE A 2 64.18 -10.64 51.57
N LYS A 3 63.21 -11.38 52.12
CA LYS A 3 63.36 -12.77 52.58
C LYS A 3 63.94 -13.64 51.46
N LYS A 4 65.02 -14.38 51.75
CA LYS A 4 65.57 -15.40 50.84
C LYS A 4 64.55 -16.55 50.72
N LEU A 5 63.85 -16.60 49.58
CA LEU A 5 62.90 -17.65 49.24
C LEU A 5 63.62 -19.00 49.05
N THR A 6 63.09 -20.03 49.67
CA THR A 6 63.59 -21.41 49.62
C THR A 6 63.27 -22.01 48.25
N LYS A 7 64.09 -22.93 47.72
CA LYS A 7 63.93 -23.49 46.35
C LYS A 7 62.50 -23.96 46.04
N ARG A 8 61.77 -24.52 47.03
CA ARG A 8 60.37 -24.94 46.91
C ARG A 8 59.39 -23.79 46.66
N GLU A 9 59.59 -22.64 47.31
CA GLU A 9 58.73 -21.46 47.16
C GLU A 9 58.91 -20.82 45.77
N LYS A 10 60.11 -20.88 45.19
CA LYS A 10 60.34 -20.46 43.81
C LYS A 10 59.54 -21.29 42.80
N TYR A 11 59.53 -22.62 42.92
CA TYR A 11 58.72 -23.48 42.03
C TYR A 11 57.22 -23.22 42.18
N ALA A 12 56.74 -22.99 43.40
CA ALA A 12 55.35 -22.61 43.63
C ALA A 12 55.00 -21.28 42.94
N ILE A 13 55.86 -20.27 43.03
CA ILE A 13 55.67 -18.97 42.37
C ILE A 13 55.66 -19.11 40.84
N TYR A 14 56.55 -19.93 40.26
CA TYR A 14 56.55 -20.17 38.81
C TYR A 14 55.30 -20.92 38.34
N ALA A 15 54.82 -21.91 39.10
CA ALA A 15 53.59 -22.62 38.78
C ALA A 15 52.36 -21.69 38.85
N LEU A 16 52.29 -20.83 39.87
CA LEU A 16 51.20 -19.88 40.06
C LEU A 16 51.21 -18.80 38.97
N SER A 17 52.40 -18.28 38.64
CA SER A 17 52.62 -17.38 37.51
C SER A 17 52.16 -18.00 36.18
N GLY A 18 52.55 -19.25 35.91
CA GLY A 18 52.15 -19.98 34.70
C GLY A 18 50.63 -20.19 34.61
N ALA A 19 49.99 -20.55 35.73
CA ALA A 19 48.54 -20.73 35.79
C ALA A 19 47.79 -19.41 35.53
N ILE A 20 48.24 -18.29 36.12
CA ILE A 20 47.66 -16.96 35.89
C ILE A 20 47.81 -16.55 34.43
N LEU A 21 48.99 -16.77 33.84
CA LEU A 21 49.27 -16.39 32.45
C LEU A 21 48.43 -17.21 31.46
N LEU A 22 48.25 -18.51 31.73
CA LEU A 22 47.34 -19.38 30.96
C LEU A 22 45.88 -18.92 31.07
N PHE A 23 45.43 -18.57 32.27
CA PHE A 23 44.07 -18.08 32.51
C PHE A 23 43.81 -16.76 31.75
N ILE A 24 44.76 -15.82 31.77
CA ILE A 24 44.69 -14.56 31.02
C ILE A 24 44.62 -14.83 29.52
N LEU A 25 45.45 -15.73 28.98
CA LEU A 25 45.45 -16.08 27.56
C LEU A 25 44.10 -16.67 27.11
N ILE A 26 43.53 -17.59 27.90
CA ILE A 26 42.23 -18.20 27.58
C ILE A 26 41.12 -17.13 27.62
N GLN A 27 41.11 -16.27 28.64
CA GLN A 27 40.08 -15.26 28.82
C GLN A 27 40.15 -14.13 27.78
N PHE A 28 41.35 -13.72 27.35
CA PHE A 28 41.53 -12.60 26.41
C PHE A 28 41.69 -12.99 24.94
N ILE A 29 41.93 -14.26 24.59
CA ILE A 29 42.08 -14.69 23.19
C ILE A 29 40.89 -15.50 22.71
N VAL A 30 40.40 -16.44 23.53
CA VAL A 30 39.36 -17.39 23.11
C VAL A 30 37.97 -16.75 23.19
N PHE A 31 37.62 -16.13 24.33
CA PHE A 31 36.32 -15.50 24.53
C PHE A 31 36.01 -14.35 23.54
N PRO A 32 36.89 -13.35 23.32
CA PRO A 32 36.56 -12.26 22.39
C PRO A 32 36.47 -12.72 20.93
N SER A 33 37.11 -13.84 20.55
CA SER A 33 36.96 -14.42 19.21
C SER A 33 35.59 -15.07 18.98
N ILE A 34 34.98 -15.66 20.02
CA ILE A 34 33.66 -16.30 19.92
C ILE A 34 32.53 -15.25 19.90
N ASP A 35 32.64 -14.21 20.73
CA ASP A 35 31.60 -13.18 20.81
C ASP A 35 31.51 -12.30 19.56
N LYS A 36 32.65 -12.00 18.92
CA LYS A 36 32.67 -11.26 17.64
C LYS A 36 31.97 -12.03 16.51
N ARG A 37 32.14 -13.36 16.46
CA ARG A 37 31.47 -14.22 15.47
C ARG A 37 29.96 -14.29 15.69
N LYS A 38 29.51 -14.37 16.95
CA LYS A 38 28.07 -14.34 17.29
C LYS A 38 27.42 -13.02 16.88
N ARG A 39 28.09 -11.89 17.14
CA ARG A 39 27.61 -10.57 16.71
C ARG A 39 27.53 -10.46 15.19
N LEU A 40 28.58 -10.90 14.47
CA LEU A 40 28.58 -10.86 13.01
C LEU A 40 27.47 -11.72 12.40
N LYS A 41 27.25 -12.94 12.93
CA LYS A 41 26.16 -13.82 12.48
C LYS A 41 24.78 -13.20 12.71
N ARG A 42 24.57 -12.55 13.86
CA ARG A 42 23.33 -11.84 14.17
C ARG A 42 23.11 -10.64 13.26
N THR A 43 24.15 -9.86 12.97
CA THR A 43 24.06 -8.76 12.01
C THR A 43 23.75 -9.27 10.61
N LEU A 44 24.36 -10.37 10.17
CA LEU A 44 24.07 -11.01 8.89
C LEU A 44 22.60 -11.42 8.78
N GLN A 45 22.06 -12.10 9.80
CA GLN A 45 20.64 -12.47 9.83
C GLN A 45 19.72 -11.26 9.73
N VAL A 46 19.95 -10.21 10.52
CA VAL A 46 19.13 -8.99 10.46
C VAL A 46 19.21 -8.32 9.08
N LYS A 47 20.37 -8.33 8.43
CA LYS A 47 20.53 -7.77 7.08
C LYS A 47 19.88 -8.62 6.01
N GLU A 48 19.90 -9.94 6.15
CA GLU A 48 19.21 -10.88 5.27
C GLU A 48 17.69 -10.71 5.37
N ASP A 49 17.14 -10.65 6.58
CA ASP A 49 15.72 -10.41 6.84
C ASP A 49 15.26 -9.06 6.25
N ALA A 50 16.03 -8.00 6.48
CA ALA A 50 15.75 -6.68 5.91
C ALA A 50 15.79 -6.67 4.37
N LEU A 51 16.70 -7.44 3.76
CA LEU A 51 16.80 -7.54 2.31
C LEU A 51 15.60 -8.30 1.72
N LEU A 52 15.13 -9.36 2.38
CA LEU A 52 13.90 -10.05 1.99
C LEU A 52 12.68 -9.13 2.06
N GLU A 53 12.58 -8.33 3.13
CA GLU A 53 11.52 -7.32 3.27
C GLU A 53 11.59 -6.27 2.16
N MET A 54 12.79 -5.76 1.83
CA MET A 54 12.98 -4.82 0.74
C MET A 54 12.59 -5.39 -0.62
N ILE A 55 12.88 -6.68 -0.88
CA ILE A 55 12.47 -7.35 -2.12
C ILE A 55 10.94 -7.44 -2.20
N ALA A 56 10.28 -7.83 -1.12
CA ALA A 56 8.82 -7.87 -1.05
C ALA A 56 8.21 -6.48 -1.32
N LEU A 57 8.72 -5.46 -0.63
CA LEU A 57 8.25 -4.07 -0.78
C LEU A 57 8.48 -3.54 -2.21
N LYS A 58 9.59 -3.91 -2.84
CA LYS A 58 9.88 -3.57 -4.25
C LYS A 58 8.89 -4.23 -5.20
N SER A 59 8.51 -5.47 -4.96
CA SER A 59 7.51 -6.16 -5.77
C SER A 59 6.17 -5.43 -5.73
N ASP A 60 5.72 -5.05 -4.53
CA ASP A 60 4.49 -4.30 -4.33
C ASP A 60 4.55 -2.92 -5.00
N TYR A 61 5.68 -2.22 -4.83
CA TYR A 61 5.92 -0.93 -5.49
C TYR A 61 5.82 -1.04 -7.02
N ASN A 62 6.51 -2.02 -7.61
CA ASN A 62 6.48 -2.23 -9.06
C ASN A 62 5.06 -2.53 -9.58
N ALA A 63 4.28 -3.31 -8.83
CA ALA A 63 2.89 -3.59 -9.18
C ALA A 63 2.01 -2.33 -9.15
N ILE A 64 2.22 -1.45 -8.16
CA ILE A 64 1.54 -0.15 -8.06
C ILE A 64 1.97 0.79 -9.19
N GLU A 65 3.26 0.85 -9.49
CA GLU A 65 3.82 1.68 -10.55
C GLU A 65 3.27 1.30 -11.93
N GLN A 66 3.21 0.00 -12.24
CA GLN A 66 2.62 -0.49 -13.49
C GLN A 66 1.15 -0.07 -13.63
N ARG A 67 0.35 -0.21 -12.57
CA ARG A 67 -1.06 0.22 -12.56
C ARG A 67 -1.20 1.72 -12.76
N THR A 68 -0.31 2.50 -12.15
CA THR A 68 -0.28 3.97 -12.26
C THR A 68 0.09 4.42 -13.66
N ASN A 69 1.10 3.79 -14.28
CA ASN A 69 1.50 4.08 -15.65
C ASN A 69 0.38 3.75 -16.64
N LEU A 70 -0.30 2.60 -16.49
CA LEU A 70 -1.46 2.26 -17.32
C LEU A 70 -2.60 3.28 -17.14
N ALA A 71 -2.84 3.76 -15.92
CA ALA A 71 -3.84 4.81 -15.66
C ALA A 71 -3.46 6.15 -16.32
N LYS A 72 -2.17 6.54 -16.24
CA LYS A 72 -1.65 7.74 -16.89
C LYS A 72 -1.79 7.70 -18.41
N VAL A 73 -1.40 6.58 -19.03
CA VAL A 73 -1.55 6.37 -20.48
C VAL A 73 -3.02 6.43 -20.91
N ARG A 74 -3.96 5.88 -20.12
CA ARG A 74 -5.40 5.99 -20.39
C ARG A 74 -5.91 7.43 -20.27
N PHE A 75 -5.40 8.19 -19.30
CA PHE A 75 -5.74 9.60 -19.14
C PHE A 75 -5.23 10.45 -20.30
N GLU A 76 -3.98 10.23 -20.74
CA GLU A 76 -3.37 10.95 -21.87
C GLU A 76 -4.07 10.65 -23.21
N ASN A 77 -4.51 9.40 -23.40
CA ASN A 77 -5.22 8.96 -24.61
C ASN A 77 -6.73 9.25 -24.61
N ARG A 78 -7.27 9.95 -23.59
CA ARG A 78 -8.69 10.26 -23.54
C ARG A 78 -9.09 11.23 -24.67
N GLN A 79 -10.25 10.98 -25.28
CA GLN A 79 -10.78 11.85 -26.33
C GLN A 79 -10.91 13.30 -25.84
N LYS A 80 -10.48 14.25 -26.70
CA LYS A 80 -10.62 15.69 -26.45
C LYS A 80 -12.11 16.03 -26.30
N GLY A 81 -12.46 16.82 -25.27
CA GLY A 81 -13.83 17.26 -25.01
C GLY A 81 -14.69 16.28 -24.19
N PHE A 82 -14.10 15.24 -23.60
CA PHE A 82 -14.80 14.37 -22.65
C PHE A 82 -15.31 15.17 -21.43
N THR A 83 -16.58 15.03 -21.09
CA THR A 83 -17.15 15.48 -19.81
C THR A 83 -17.75 14.29 -19.07
N LEU A 84 -17.63 14.29 -17.74
CA LEU A 84 -18.19 13.21 -16.93
C LEU A 84 -19.72 13.12 -17.07
N PHE A 85 -20.38 14.27 -17.16
CA PHE A 85 -21.84 14.34 -17.34
C PHE A 85 -22.29 13.64 -18.63
N SER A 86 -21.74 14.04 -19.79
CA SER A 86 -22.14 13.46 -21.08
C SER A 86 -21.82 11.97 -21.17
N PHE A 87 -20.72 11.55 -20.55
CA PHE A 87 -20.38 10.13 -20.43
C PHE A 87 -21.44 9.35 -19.66
N LEU A 88 -21.81 9.82 -18.47
CA LEU A 88 -22.81 9.15 -17.64
C LEU A 88 -24.20 9.15 -18.27
N ASP A 89 -24.62 10.24 -18.93
CA ASP A 89 -25.89 10.30 -19.67
C ASP A 89 -25.91 9.35 -20.88
N THR A 90 -24.78 9.18 -21.56
CA THR A 90 -24.67 8.19 -22.64
C THR A 90 -24.78 6.77 -22.09
N LEU A 91 -24.18 6.50 -20.92
CA LEU A 91 -24.25 5.19 -20.27
C LEU A 91 -25.67 4.88 -19.78
N THR A 92 -26.42 5.84 -19.26
CA THR A 92 -27.81 5.58 -18.84
C THR A 92 -28.69 5.20 -20.03
N GLY A 93 -28.46 5.80 -21.20
CA GLY A 93 -29.10 5.38 -22.45
C GLY A 93 -28.74 3.95 -22.85
N LYS A 94 -27.46 3.58 -22.80
CA LYS A 94 -26.99 2.22 -23.14
C LYS A 94 -27.51 1.16 -22.17
N ALA A 95 -27.56 1.46 -20.89
CA ALA A 95 -28.11 0.59 -19.85
C ALA A 95 -29.64 0.57 -19.83
N ARG A 96 -30.31 1.37 -20.69
CA ARG A 96 -31.78 1.53 -20.73
C ARG A 96 -32.38 1.94 -19.38
N ILE A 97 -31.68 2.84 -18.67
CA ILE A 97 -32.12 3.34 -17.36
C ILE A 97 -32.43 4.84 -17.33
N LYS A 98 -32.48 5.50 -18.49
CA LYS A 98 -32.61 6.96 -18.58
C LYS A 98 -33.87 7.49 -17.92
N GLU A 99 -34.97 6.74 -17.97
CA GLU A 99 -36.26 7.04 -17.32
C GLU A 99 -36.22 6.99 -15.78
N TYR A 100 -35.27 6.25 -15.19
CA TYR A 100 -35.11 6.14 -13.74
C TYR A 100 -34.24 7.27 -13.17
N VAL A 101 -33.63 8.11 -14.02
CA VAL A 101 -32.80 9.24 -13.59
C VAL A 101 -33.67 10.36 -13.05
N THR A 102 -33.59 10.59 -11.75
CA THR A 102 -34.25 11.73 -11.10
C THR A 102 -33.48 13.02 -11.31
N TYR A 103 -32.15 12.98 -11.15
CA TYR A 103 -31.29 14.11 -11.44
C TYR A 103 -29.85 13.67 -11.70
N MET A 104 -29.09 14.52 -12.40
CA MET A 104 -27.63 14.48 -12.48
C MET A 104 -27.08 15.90 -12.29
N LYS A 105 -26.19 16.10 -11.31
CA LYS A 105 -25.64 17.40 -10.94
C LYS A 105 -24.12 17.37 -11.10
N PRO A 106 -23.58 17.99 -12.16
CA PRO A 106 -22.13 18.15 -12.31
C PRO A 106 -21.59 19.19 -11.33
N SER A 107 -20.36 18.97 -10.89
CA SER A 107 -19.59 19.85 -10.01
C SER A 107 -18.10 19.65 -10.30
N THR A 108 -17.29 20.68 -10.07
CA THR A 108 -15.84 20.60 -10.26
C THR A 108 -15.16 21.06 -8.99
N THR A 109 -14.22 20.26 -8.49
CA THR A 109 -13.39 20.60 -7.33
C THR A 109 -11.95 20.80 -7.80
N VAL A 110 -11.38 21.96 -7.46
CA VAL A 110 -9.94 22.22 -7.66
C VAL A 110 -9.23 21.86 -6.37
N THR A 111 -8.30 20.90 -6.44
CA THR A 111 -7.48 20.53 -5.28
C THR A 111 -6.33 21.52 -5.17
N LYS A 112 -6.12 22.11 -3.99
CA LYS A 112 -5.08 23.15 -3.76
C LYS A 112 -3.65 22.71 -4.09
N ASP A 113 -3.36 21.41 -4.01
CA ASP A 113 -2.01 20.85 -4.13
C ASP A 113 -1.68 20.22 -5.49
N ASN A 114 -2.62 20.15 -6.45
CA ASN A 114 -2.38 19.49 -7.72
C ASN A 114 -2.92 20.31 -8.90
N SER A 115 -2.20 20.32 -10.01
CA SER A 115 -2.59 20.97 -11.28
C SER A 115 -3.81 20.32 -11.95
N TYR A 116 -4.39 19.30 -11.34
CA TYR A 116 -5.51 18.52 -11.86
C TYR A 116 -6.84 18.99 -11.26
N LYS A 117 -7.85 19.13 -12.12
CA LYS A 117 -9.22 19.38 -11.70
C LYS A 117 -9.94 18.05 -11.49
N ILE A 118 -10.75 17.94 -10.45
CA ILE A 118 -11.61 16.78 -10.25
C ILE A 118 -13.01 17.16 -10.71
N SER A 119 -13.50 16.44 -11.72
CA SER A 119 -14.87 16.54 -12.21
C SER A 119 -15.71 15.49 -11.50
N GLN A 120 -16.84 15.90 -10.96
CA GLN A 120 -17.69 15.06 -10.14
C GLN A 120 -19.14 15.24 -10.53
N VAL A 121 -19.87 14.14 -10.66
CA VAL A 121 -21.31 14.13 -10.91
C VAL A 121 -22.00 13.36 -9.79
N GLU A 122 -22.93 14.02 -9.11
CA GLU A 122 -23.89 13.33 -8.26
C GLU A 122 -25.14 13.01 -9.08
N MET A 123 -25.60 11.77 -9.05
CA MET A 123 -26.88 11.40 -9.65
C MET A 123 -27.76 10.62 -8.69
N LYS A 124 -29.06 10.77 -8.89
CA LYS A 124 -30.08 10.00 -8.21
C LYS A 124 -30.89 9.20 -9.22
N LEU A 125 -31.01 7.92 -8.95
CA LEU A 125 -31.80 6.95 -9.70
C LEU A 125 -32.92 6.45 -8.78
N LYS A 126 -34.14 6.29 -9.31
CA LYS A 126 -35.32 5.88 -8.53
C LYS A 126 -35.99 4.68 -9.17
N GLY A 127 -36.34 3.67 -8.39
CA GLY A 127 -37.11 2.53 -8.88
C GLY A 127 -36.35 1.58 -9.79
N LEU A 128 -35.05 1.38 -9.57
CA LEU A 128 -34.25 0.43 -10.34
C LEU A 128 -34.37 -0.98 -9.78
N THR A 129 -34.31 -1.99 -10.65
CA THR A 129 -34.01 -3.36 -10.20
C THR A 129 -32.52 -3.49 -9.84
N LEU A 130 -32.20 -4.48 -9.00
CA LEU A 130 -30.80 -4.74 -8.65
C LEU A 130 -29.94 -5.09 -9.87
N GLU A 131 -30.51 -5.83 -10.84
CA GLU A 131 -29.84 -6.20 -12.10
C GLU A 131 -29.47 -4.97 -12.94
N GLN A 132 -30.40 -4.02 -13.10
CA GLN A 132 -30.15 -2.77 -13.81
C GLN A 132 -29.07 -1.94 -13.12
N LEU A 133 -29.11 -1.86 -11.79
CA LEU A 133 -28.09 -1.17 -11.01
C LEU A 133 -26.71 -1.82 -11.22
N THR A 134 -26.59 -3.14 -11.05
CA THR A 134 -25.32 -3.84 -11.20
C THR A 134 -24.76 -3.72 -12.61
N THR A 135 -25.63 -3.78 -13.63
CA THR A 135 -25.23 -3.59 -15.03
C THR A 135 -24.67 -2.18 -15.24
N TYR A 136 -25.34 -1.16 -14.72
CA TYR A 136 -24.89 0.22 -14.85
C TYR A 136 -23.56 0.49 -14.11
N LEU A 137 -23.43 0.00 -12.88
CA LEU A 137 -22.18 0.11 -12.11
C LEU A 137 -21.02 -0.56 -12.84
N HIS A 138 -21.24 -1.77 -13.37
CA HIS A 138 -20.24 -2.49 -14.14
C HIS A 138 -19.77 -1.71 -15.37
N MET A 139 -20.67 -1.06 -16.10
CA MET A 139 -20.33 -0.23 -17.26
C MET A 139 -19.51 1.02 -16.89
N ILE A 140 -19.75 1.60 -15.71
CA ILE A 140 -18.95 2.72 -15.20
C ILE A 140 -17.54 2.25 -14.84
N GLU A 141 -17.43 1.20 -14.03
CA GLU A 141 -16.16 0.71 -13.46
C GLU A 141 -15.22 0.09 -14.50
N THR A 142 -15.77 -0.57 -15.52
CA THR A 142 -14.98 -1.15 -16.63
C THR A 142 -14.57 -0.13 -17.69
N SER A 143 -15.02 1.12 -17.56
CA SER A 143 -14.71 2.14 -18.55
C SER A 143 -13.23 2.49 -18.59
N LYS A 144 -12.68 2.67 -19.80
CA LYS A 144 -11.29 3.11 -19.98
C LYS A 144 -11.06 4.58 -19.59
N ASN A 145 -12.14 5.28 -19.23
CA ASN A 145 -12.15 6.71 -18.97
C ASN A 145 -11.75 7.07 -17.54
N MET A 146 -11.15 6.16 -16.75
CA MET A 146 -10.66 6.45 -15.39
C MET A 146 -11.72 7.15 -14.52
N VAL A 147 -12.94 6.64 -14.62
CA VAL A 147 -14.10 7.10 -13.87
C VAL A 147 -14.27 6.18 -12.66
N TYR A 148 -14.50 6.75 -11.50
CA TYR A 148 -14.59 5.99 -10.26
C TYR A 148 -15.79 6.46 -9.42
N ILE A 149 -16.38 5.51 -8.71
CA ILE A 149 -17.54 5.73 -7.85
C ILE A 149 -17.01 6.06 -6.46
N LYS A 150 -17.16 7.31 -6.05
CA LYS A 150 -16.72 7.80 -4.74
C LYS A 150 -17.67 7.41 -3.62
N ARG A 151 -18.96 7.45 -3.91
CA ARG A 151 -20.03 7.17 -2.95
C ARG A 151 -21.18 6.48 -3.65
N LEU A 152 -21.74 5.47 -3.00
CA LEU A 152 -22.94 4.77 -3.41
C LEU A 152 -23.84 4.60 -2.17
N SER A 153 -25.09 5.05 -2.28
CA SER A 153 -26.12 4.87 -1.27
C SER A 153 -27.32 4.21 -1.92
N ILE A 154 -27.77 3.09 -1.36
CA ILE A 154 -28.89 2.29 -1.88
C ILE A 154 -29.97 2.22 -0.79
N SER A 155 -31.22 2.40 -1.19
CA SER A 155 -32.39 2.35 -0.30
C SER A 155 -33.56 1.66 -1.01
N LYS A 156 -34.49 1.07 -0.25
CA LYS A 156 -35.70 0.45 -0.83
C LYS A 156 -36.61 1.52 -1.45
N THR A 157 -37.21 1.22 -2.60
CA THR A 157 -38.21 2.11 -3.20
C THR A 157 -39.58 1.88 -2.55
N GLY A 158 -39.91 2.68 -1.53
CA GLY A 158 -41.17 2.54 -0.80
C GLY A 158 -41.29 1.18 -0.10
N GLU A 159 -42.45 0.54 -0.19
CA GLU A 159 -42.72 -0.78 0.41
C GLU A 159 -42.39 -1.97 -0.52
N GLN A 160 -42.00 -1.72 -1.77
CA GLN A 160 -41.73 -2.77 -2.74
C GLN A 160 -40.27 -3.25 -2.64
N GLU A 161 -40.07 -4.53 -2.31
CA GLU A 161 -38.71 -5.08 -2.13
C GLU A 161 -37.92 -5.26 -3.44
N SER A 162 -38.60 -5.23 -4.59
CA SER A 162 -37.97 -5.50 -5.90
C SER A 162 -37.26 -4.29 -6.52
N PHE A 163 -37.44 -3.09 -5.95
CA PHE A 163 -36.92 -1.85 -6.51
C PHE A 163 -36.08 -1.07 -5.50
N VAL A 164 -35.05 -0.40 -5.99
CA VAL A 164 -34.12 0.40 -5.20
C VAL A 164 -33.98 1.83 -5.73
N ASP A 165 -33.87 2.76 -4.79
CA ASP A 165 -33.48 4.14 -5.00
C ASP A 165 -32.00 4.28 -4.69
N VAL A 166 -31.25 4.89 -5.59
CA VAL A 166 -29.79 4.96 -5.54
C VAL A 166 -29.33 6.40 -5.68
N VAL A 167 -28.45 6.83 -4.78
CA VAL A 167 -27.68 8.07 -4.93
C VAL A 167 -26.22 7.70 -5.10
N LEU A 168 -25.61 8.15 -6.20
CA LEU A 168 -24.23 7.83 -6.52
C LEU A 168 -23.45 9.08 -6.90
N GLN A 169 -22.22 9.14 -6.42
CA GLN A 169 -21.27 10.21 -6.63
C GLN A 169 -20.10 9.64 -7.41
N VAL A 170 -19.93 10.10 -8.64
CA VAL A 170 -18.92 9.62 -9.56
C VAL A 170 -17.93 10.75 -9.81
N GLU A 171 -16.66 10.43 -9.92
CA GLU A 171 -15.61 11.40 -10.23
C GLU A 171 -14.61 10.88 -11.26
N THR A 172 -13.94 11.84 -11.88
CA THR A 172 -12.84 11.63 -12.81
C THR A 172 -11.89 12.81 -12.69
N VAL A 173 -10.63 12.57 -13.00
CA VAL A 173 -9.66 13.65 -13.22
C VAL A 173 -9.97 14.31 -14.57
N GLU A 174 -9.91 15.64 -14.62
CA GLU A 174 -9.94 16.49 -15.81
C GLU A 174 -8.55 17.11 -16.04
N LYS A 175 -8.27 17.39 -17.32
CA LYS A 175 -7.03 18.03 -17.77
C LYS A 175 -7.13 19.55 -17.69
#